data_AF-A0A5P8Z1Q3-F1
#
_entry.id   AF-A0A5P8Z1Q3-F1
#
_cell.length_a   1.000
_cell.length_b   1.000
_cell.length_c   1.000
_cell.angle_alpha   90.00
_cell.angle_beta   90.00
_cell.angle_gamma   90.00
#
_symmetry.space_group_name_H-M   'P 1'
#
loop_
_entity.id
_entity.type
_entity.pdbx_description
1 polymer ?
#
loop_
_entity_poly.entity_id
_entity_poly.type
_entity_poly.pdbx_seq_one_letter_code
_entity_poly.pdbx_strand_id
1 'polypeptide(L)' 'MTLIDTMKNRLALRARYSRTRHELTALPFEQKVDLGINGREEAVARAAVYG' A
#
# COMPACT_ATOMS: atom_id res chain seq x y z
N MET A 1 21.64 5.68 -13.74
CA MET A 1 20.29 5.94 -13.22
C MET A 1 20.19 7.44 -12.98
N THR A 2 19.32 8.15 -13.69
CA THR A 2 19.26 9.62 -13.63
C THR A 2 18.39 10.09 -12.47
N LEU A 3 18.52 11.37 -12.07
CA LEU A 3 17.63 11.99 -11.07
C LEU A 3 16.14 11.87 -11.46
N ILE A 4 15.85 11.93 -12.77
CA ILE A 4 14.50 11.78 -13.32
C ILE A 4 13.99 10.35 -13.09
N ASP A 5 14.83 9.33 -13.28
CA ASP A 5 14.45 7.93 -13.05
C ASP A 5 14.15 7.67 -11.57
N THR A 6 14.94 8.26 -10.67
CA THR A 6 14.71 8.18 -9.22
C THR A 6 13.38 8.82 -8.81
N MET A 7 13.05 9.98 -9.38
CA MET A 7 11.77 10.66 -9.12
C MET A 7 10.58 9.85 -9.65
N LYS A 8 10.69 9.31 -10.87
CA LYS A 8 9.65 8.45 -11.46
C LYS A 8 9.41 7.19 -10.62
N ASN A 9 10.47 6.54 -10.15
CA ASN A 9 10.37 5.36 -9.30
C ASN A 9 9.69 5.68 -7.95
N ARG A 10 10.03 6.82 -7.33
CA ARG A 10 9.38 7.26 -6.09
C ARG A 10 7.89 7.54 -6.28
N LEU A 11 7.51 8.19 -7.39
CA LEU A 11 6.11 8.44 -7.72
C LEU A 11 5.35 7.13 -7.98
N ALA A 12 5.96 6.19 -8.70
CA ALA A 12 5.37 4.88 -8.96
C ALA A 12 5.13 4.09 -7.66
N LEU A 13 6.11 4.08 -6.75
CA LEU A 13 5.95 3.45 -5.42
C LEU A 13 4.84 4.13 -4.61
N ARG A 14 4.78 5.47 -4.62
CA ARG A 14 3.75 6.19 -3.88
C ARG A 14 2.34 5.97 -4.45
N ALA A 15 2.22 5.87 -5.77
CA ALA A 15 0.95 5.55 -6.43
C ALA A 15 0.49 4.13 -6.07
N ARG A 16 1.40 3.15 -6.11
CA ARG A 16 1.12 1.77 -5.68
C ARG A 16 0.67 1.73 -4.22
N TYR A 17 1.41 2.38 -3.32
CA TYR A 17 1.05 2.47 -1.90
C TYR A 17 -0.34 3.06 -1.69
N SER A 18 -0.66 4.19 -2.35
CA SER A 18 -1.96 4.82 -2.21
C SER A 18 -3.09 3.91 -2.69
N ARG A 19 -2.87 3.19 -3.78
CA ARG A 19 -3.84 2.24 -4.33
C ARG A 19 -4.05 1.05 -3.38
N THR A 20 -2.97 0.39 -2.96
CA THR A 20 -3.03 -0.75 -2.04
C THR A 20 -3.69 -0.38 -0.72
N ARG A 21 -3.33 0.78 -0.13
CA ARG A 21 -3.97 1.28 1.08
C ARG A 21 -5.47 1.48 0.87
N HIS A 22 -5.87 2.09 -0.24
CA HIS A 22 -7.29 2.31 -0.53
C HIS A 22 -8.05 1.00 -0.67
N GLU A 23 -7.51 0.05 -1.43
CA GLU A 23 -8.10 -1.29 -1.61
C GLU A 23 -8.25 -2.01 -0.27
N LEU A 24 -7.20 -2.07 0.56
CA LEU A 24 -7.28 -2.70 1.88
C LEU A 24 -8.27 -1.99 2.81
N THR A 25 -8.37 -0.66 2.75
CA THR A 25 -9.31 0.10 3.58
C THR A 25 -10.75 -0.08 3.10
N ALA A 26 -10.97 -0.30 1.81
CA ALA A 26 -12.28 -0.53 1.21
C ALA A 26 -12.79 -1.97 1.39
N LEU A 27 -11.94 -2.91 1.86
CA LEU A 27 -12.37 -4.28 2.11
C LEU A 27 -13.50 -4.32 3.16
N PRO A 28 -14.47 -5.24 2.99
CA PRO A 28 -15.49 -5.52 4.00
C PRO A 28 -14.85 -5.86 5.35
N PHE A 29 -15.50 -5.44 6.43
CA PHE A 29 -15.01 -5.68 7.79
C PHE A 29 -14.73 -7.16 8.08
N GLU A 30 -15.62 -8.06 7.66
CA GLU A 30 -15.45 -9.50 7.84
C GLU A 30 -14.17 -10.03 7.19
N GLN A 31 -13.88 -9.59 5.95
CA GLN A 31 -12.66 -9.96 5.24
C GLN A 31 -11.41 -9.40 5.92
N LYS A 32 -11.49 -8.18 6.47
CA LYS A 32 -10.37 -7.58 7.21
C LYS A 32 -10.06 -8.32 8.50
N VAL A 33 -11.09 -8.81 9.19
CA VAL A 33 -10.93 -9.60 10.42
C VAL A 33 -10.37 -10.97 10.09
N ASP A 34 -10.90 -11.64 9.06
CA ASP A 34 -10.41 -12.95 8.60
C ASP A 34 -8.93 -12.91 8.19
N LEU A 35 -8.54 -11.87 7.44
CA LEU A 35 -7.15 -11.63 7.07
C LEU A 35 -6.27 -11.11 8.22
N GLY A 36 -6.85 -10.79 9.39
CA GLY A 36 -6.12 -10.22 10.54
C GLY A 36 -5.50 -8.84 10.27
N ILE A 37 -6.03 -8.11 9.29
CA ILE A 37 -5.52 -6.79 8.86
C ILE A 37 -6.34 -5.62 9.41
N ASN A 38 -7.47 -5.88 10.06
CA ASN A 38 -8.31 -4.84 10.65
C ASN A 38 -7.49 -3.97 11.63
N GLY A 39 -7.43 -2.66 11.37
CA GLY A 39 -6.62 -1.70 12.15
C GLY A 39 -5.12 -1.71 11.82
N ARG A 40 -4.67 -2.57 10.90
CA ARG A 40 -3.27 -2.70 10.45
C ARG A 40 -3.12 -2.50 8.94
N GLU A 41 -4.16 -2.07 8.25
CA GLU A 41 -4.21 -1.94 6.78
C GLU A 41 -3.08 -1.05 6.26
N GLU A 42 -2.76 0.03 6.97
CA GLU A 42 -1.66 0.93 6.59
C GLU A 42 -0.29 0.25 6.73
N ALA A 43 -0.07 -0.50 7.82
CA ALA A 43 1.18 -1.21 8.05
C ALA A 43 1.37 -2.32 6.99
N VAL A 44 0.29 -3.02 6.64
CA VAL A 44 0.28 -4.05 5.59
C VAL A 44 0.53 -3.43 4.22
N ALA A 45 -0.15 -2.33 3.87
CA ALA A 45 0.08 -1.61 2.61
C ALA A 45 1.52 -1.10 2.49
N ARG A 46 2.09 -0.62 3.60
CA ARG A 46 3.48 -0.13 3.64
C ARG A 46 4.47 -1.27 3.44
N ALA A 47 4.27 -2.39 4.14
CA ALA A 47 5.11 -3.57 3.99
C ALA A 47 5.02 -4.16 2.57
N ALA A 48 3.84 -4.19 1.95
CA ALA A 48 3.66 -4.73 0.60
C ALA A 48 4.33 -3.90 -0.51
N VAL A 49 4.54 -2.59 -0.30
CA VAL A 49 5.08 -1.69 -1.33
C VAL A 49 6.52 -1.26 -1.09
N TYR A 50 6.92 -1.10 0.18
CA TYR A 50 8.25 -0.61 0.55
C TYR A 50 9.10 -1.64 1.30
N GLY A 51 8.49 -2.74 1.76
CA GLY A 51 9.16 -3.84 2.45
C GLY A 51 9.78 -4.83 1.48
#